data_AF-A0ABD3QV72-F1
#
_entry.id   AF-A0ABD3QV72-F1
#
_cell.length_a   1.000
_cell.length_b   1.000
_cell.length_c   1.000
_cell.angle_alpha   90.00
_cell.angle_beta   90.00
_cell.angle_gamma   90.00
#
_symmetry.space_group_name_H-M   'P 1'
#
loop_
_entity.id
_entity.type
_entity.pdbx_description
1 polymer ?
#
loop_
_entity_poly.entity_id
_entity_poly.type
_entity_poly.pdbx_seq_one_letter_code
_entity_poly.pdbx_strand_id
1 'polypeptide(L)' 'MPDKTLEKAALEQYLAGGRNEKAVMTQVTNGKNAMPAFGGRLSEDDIANVASYVIATSEAGWD' A
#
# COMPACT_ATOMS: atom_id res chain seq x y z
N MET A 1 6.48 -5.24 17.97
CA MET A 1 6.00 -4.33 16.91
C MET A 1 5.14 -5.16 15.97
N PRO A 2 4.08 -4.61 15.34
CA PRO A 2 3.31 -5.35 14.36
C PRO A 2 4.19 -5.79 13.19
N ASP A 3 4.00 -7.01 12.69
CA ASP A 3 4.84 -7.56 11.60
C ASP A 3 4.45 -7.02 10.21
N LYS A 4 3.18 -6.61 10.06
CA LYS A 4 2.60 -6.12 8.79
C LYS A 4 2.48 -4.61 8.83
N THR A 5 3.58 -3.92 8.62
CA THR A 5 3.67 -2.46 8.53
C THR A 5 3.76 -1.99 7.08
N LEU A 6 3.82 -0.67 6.88
CA LEU A 6 4.15 -0.06 5.58
C LEU A 6 5.67 0.08 5.36
N GLU A 7 6.49 -0.53 6.23
CA GLU A 7 7.95 -0.56 6.05
C GLU A 7 8.35 -1.37 4.82
N LYS A 8 9.48 -1.01 4.21
CA LYS A 8 9.97 -1.66 2.97
C LYS A 8 9.98 -3.18 3.04
N ALA A 9 10.63 -3.74 4.07
CA ALA A 9 10.75 -5.20 4.22
C ALA A 9 9.38 -5.88 4.44
N ALA A 10 8.46 -5.23 5.16
CA ALA A 10 7.12 -5.75 5.38
C ALA A 10 6.28 -5.74 4.09
N LEU A 11 6.39 -4.68 3.28
CA LEU A 11 5.74 -4.61 1.97
C LEU A 11 6.30 -5.67 1.01
N GLU A 12 7.62 -5.89 0.99
CA GLU A 12 8.24 -6.93 0.17
C GLU A 12 7.77 -8.34 0.55
N GLN A 13 7.58 -8.60 1.85
CA GLN A 13 7.20 -9.92 2.35
C GLN A 13 5.68 -10.19 2.33
N TYR A 14 4.86 -9.20 2.65
CA TYR A 14 3.44 -9.41 2.95
C TYR A 14 2.46 -8.78 1.94
N LEU A 15 2.89 -7.80 1.15
CA LEU A 15 2.04 -7.22 0.09
C LEU A 15 1.91 -8.23 -1.04
N ALA A 16 0.68 -8.55 -1.43
CA ALA A 16 0.44 -9.45 -2.54
C ALA A 16 0.94 -8.80 -3.84
N GLY A 17 1.87 -9.46 -4.54
CA GLY A 17 2.55 -8.89 -5.71
C GLY A 17 3.83 -8.12 -5.38
N GLY A 18 4.27 -8.09 -4.11
CA GLY A 18 5.51 -7.46 -3.67
C GLY A 18 5.43 -5.93 -3.60
N ARG A 19 6.53 -5.29 -3.17
CA ARG A 19 6.62 -3.84 -3.02
C ARG A 19 6.73 -3.15 -4.38
N ASN A 20 5.60 -2.68 -4.91
CA ASN A 20 5.49 -1.80 -6.07
C ASN A 20 4.15 -1.06 -6.05
N GLU A 21 4.06 0.05 -6.79
CA GLU A 21 2.85 0.89 -6.82
C GLU A 21 1.61 0.11 -7.24
N LYS A 22 1.70 -0.73 -8.27
CA LYS A 22 0.57 -1.53 -8.77
C LYS A 22 -0.02 -2.45 -7.69
N ALA A 23 0.83 -3.08 -6.89
CA ALA A 23 0.40 -3.92 -5.78
C ALA A 23 -0.28 -3.10 -4.67
N VAL A 24 0.24 -1.92 -4.35
CA VAL A 24 -0.39 -1.00 -3.39
C VAL A 24 -1.74 -0.52 -3.91
N MET A 25 -1.82 -0.04 -5.15
CA MET A 25 -3.07 0.38 -5.80
C MET A 25 -4.10 -0.74 -5.74
N THR A 26 -3.72 -1.97 -6.11
CA THR A 26 -4.63 -3.13 -6.10
C THR A 26 -5.20 -3.37 -4.71
N GLN A 27 -4.36 -3.32 -3.67
CA GLN A 27 -4.82 -3.56 -2.29
C GLN A 27 -5.62 -2.38 -1.72
N VAL A 28 -5.30 -1.14 -2.09
CA VAL A 28 -6.09 0.05 -1.70
C VAL A 28 -7.47 0.00 -2.36
N THR A 29 -7.53 -0.28 -3.67
CA THR A 29 -8.78 -0.37 -4.42
C THR A 29 -9.70 -1.45 -3.85
N ASN A 30 -9.17 -2.66 -3.61
CA ASN A 30 -9.97 -3.84 -3.29
C ASN A 30 -10.05 -4.19 -1.80
N GLY A 31 -9.20 -3.58 -0.97
CA GLY A 31 -9.01 -4.00 0.42
C GLY A 31 -8.37 -5.39 0.54
N LYS A 32 -8.16 -5.82 1.79
CA LYS A 32 -7.68 -7.18 2.12
C LYS A 32 -7.92 -7.48 3.60
N ASN A 33 -8.68 -8.53 3.90
CA ASN A 33 -9.05 -8.92 5.27
C ASN A 33 -9.68 -7.74 6.03
N ALA A 34 -9.05 -7.26 7.11
CA ALA A 34 -9.50 -6.14 7.90
C ALA A 34 -9.31 -4.77 7.22
N MET A 35 -8.50 -4.69 6.15
CA MET A 35 -8.35 -3.46 5.37
C MET A 35 -9.56 -3.28 4.44
N PRO A 36 -10.36 -2.20 4.59
CA PRO A 36 -11.50 -1.96 3.72
C PRO A 36 -11.08 -1.59 2.30
N ALA A 37 -11.98 -1.78 1.35
CA ALA A 37 -11.82 -1.32 -0.03
C ALA A 37 -12.02 0.20 -0.13
N PHE A 38 -11.15 0.88 -0.85
CA PHE A 38 -11.24 2.33 -1.10
C PHE A 38 -11.62 2.70 -2.53
N GLY A 39 -11.76 1.73 -3.45
CA GLY A 39 -12.10 1.99 -4.86
C GLY A 39 -13.44 2.68 -5.09
N GLY A 40 -14.38 2.59 -4.14
CA GLY A 40 -15.65 3.34 -4.17
C GLY A 40 -15.63 4.66 -3.39
N ARG A 41 -14.50 5.00 -2.77
CA ARG A 41 -14.34 6.17 -1.88
C ARG A 41 -13.32 7.18 -2.40
N LEU A 42 -12.33 6.71 -3.16
CA LEU A 42 -11.25 7.51 -3.72
C LEU A 42 -11.29 7.42 -5.26
N SER A 43 -10.85 8.47 -5.92
CA SER A 43 -10.64 8.45 -7.37
C SER A 43 -9.43 7.58 -7.74
N GLU A 44 -9.31 7.19 -9.01
CA GLU A 44 -8.14 6.43 -9.49
C GLU A 44 -6.84 7.23 -9.29
N ASP A 45 -6.88 8.54 -9.50
CA ASP A 45 -5.75 9.45 -9.29
C ASP A 45 -5.34 9.52 -7.81
N ASP A 46 -6.31 9.59 -6.89
CA ASP A 46 -6.01 9.57 -5.45
C ASP A 46 -5.38 8.23 -5.03
N ILE A 47 -5.84 7.12 -5.59
CA ILE A 47 -5.27 5.79 -5.32
C ILE A 47 -3.84 5.70 -5.86
N ALA A 48 -3.58 6.25 -7.05
CA ALA A 48 -2.23 6.32 -7.60
C ALA A 48 -1.30 7.18 -6.73
N ASN A 49 -1.76 8.36 -6.30
CA ASN A 49 -1.01 9.25 -5.41
C ASN A 49 -0.67 8.59 -4.07
N VAL A 50 -1.62 7.87 -3.47
CA VAL A 50 -1.39 7.09 -2.24
C VAL A 50 -0.35 6.00 -2.49
N ALA A 51 -0.41 5.30 -3.62
CA ALA A 51 0.54 4.24 -3.95
C ALA A 51 1.97 4.77 -4.10
N SER A 52 2.15 5.87 -4.85
CA SER A 52 3.46 6.52 -4.98
C SER A 52 3.98 7.02 -3.64
N TYR A 53 3.11 7.63 -2.81
CA TYR A 53 3.48 8.08 -1.47
C TYR A 53 3.97 6.91 -0.59
N VAL A 54 3.22 5.81 -0.51
CA VAL A 54 3.59 4.65 0.30
C VAL A 54 4.93 4.06 -0.15
N ILE A 55 5.16 3.92 -1.46
CA ILE A 55 6.41 3.37 -1.99
C ILE A 55 7.59 4.29 -1.67
N ALA A 56 7.45 5.61 -1.91
CA ALA A 56 8.49 6.59 -1.63
C ALA A 56 8.81 6.66 -0.13
N THR A 57 7.80 6.79 0.72
CA THR A 57 8.00 6.88 2.18
C THR A 57 8.55 5.59 2.75
N SER A 58 8.13 4.41 2.25
CA SER A 58 8.75 3.14 2.67
C SER A 58 10.24 3.03 2.29
N GLU A 59 10.70 3.72 1.23
CA GLU A 59 12.12 3.78 0.87
C GLU A 59 12.89 4.72 1.81
N ALA A 60 12.28 5.84 2.18
CA ALA A 60 12.88 6.83 3.06
C ALA A 60 12.91 6.40 4.54
N GLY A 61 12.02 5.47 4.92
CA GLY A 61 11.75 5.13 6.32
C GLY A 61 10.61 5.98 6.88
N TRP A 62 9.74 5.36 7.67
CA TRP A 62 8.64 6.05 8.35
C TRP A 62 9.13 6.63 9.67
N ASP A 63 9.67 7.86 9.63
CA ASP A 63 10.10 8.62 10.82
C ASP A 63 8.91 9.21 11.63
#